data_AF-A0A1E3QNE1-F1
#
_entry.id   AF-A0A1E3QNE1-F1
#
_cell.length_a   1.000
_cell.length_b   1.000
_cell.length_c   1.000
_cell.angle_alpha   90.00
_cell.angle_beta   90.00
_cell.angle_gamma   90.00
#
_symmetry.space_group_name_H-M   'P 1'
#
loop_
_entity.id
_entity.type
_entity.pdbx_description
1 polymer ?
#
loop_
_entity_poly.entity_id
_entity_poly.type
_entity_poly.pdbx_seq_one_letter_code
_entity_poly.pdbx_strand_id
1 'polypeptide(L)'
;MKLALVLYISTFYLLGFAAAYQQYCKCQCASNYTIFAVDNCGNCTKSFCLTEYANICSEVAEDTINISCFQIESFKDQFIVYGFIVTVIGLLVYAVKGHRVLDNLR
;
A
#
# COMPACT_ATOMS: atom_id res chain seq x y z
N MET A 1 3.68 -31.91 15.50
CA MET A 1 2.57 -31.14 14.86
C MET A 1 2.57 -29.65 15.19
N LYS A 2 2.74 -29.23 16.46
CA LYS A 2 2.75 -27.80 16.84
C LYS A 2 3.89 -26.98 16.22
N LEU A 3 5.09 -27.56 16.10
CA LEU A 3 6.26 -26.86 15.53
C LEU A 3 6.14 -26.62 14.01
N ALA A 4 5.60 -27.60 13.28
CA ALA A 4 5.39 -27.48 11.83
C ALA A 4 4.36 -26.38 11.49
N LEU A 5 3.31 -26.25 12.31
CA LEU A 5 2.30 -25.22 12.14
C LEU A 5 2.84 -23.82 12.43
N VAL A 6 3.72 -23.66 13.42
CA VAL A 6 4.39 -22.38 13.71
C VAL A 6 5.31 -21.97 12.56
N LEU A 7 6.10 -22.90 12.01
CA LEU A 7 6.98 -22.63 10.87
C LEU A 7 6.21 -22.27 9.59
N TYR A 8 5.03 -22.84 9.40
CA TYR A 8 4.16 -22.53 8.25
C TYR A 8 3.52 -21.14 8.37
N ILE A 9 3.11 -20.74 9.58
CA ILE A 9 2.56 -19.41 9.83
C ILE A 9 3.66 -18.33 9.67
N SER A 10 4.87 -18.58 10.17
CA SER A 10 5.96 -17.60 10.06
C SER A 10 6.39 -17.37 8.61
N THR A 11 6.41 -18.43 7.79
CA THR A 11 6.73 -18.32 6.35
C THR A 11 5.64 -17.62 5.56
N PHE A 12 4.36 -17.87 5.87
CA PHE A 12 3.23 -17.19 5.24
C PHE A 12 3.20 -15.68 5.53
N TYR A 13 3.58 -15.26 6.75
CA TYR A 13 3.71 -13.84 7.11
C TYR A 13 4.80 -13.13 6.31
N LEU A 14 5.95 -13.78 6.08
CA LEU A 14 7.05 -13.18 5.32
C LEU A 14 6.71 -12.99 3.84
N LEU A 15 5.88 -13.85 3.27
CA LEU A 15 5.42 -13.74 1.87
C LEU A 15 4.44 -12.59 1.65
N GLY A 16 3.71 -12.14 2.68
CA GLY A 16 2.75 -11.04 2.57
C GLY A 16 3.36 -9.63 2.51
N PHE A 17 4.61 -9.46 2.94
CA PHE A 17 5.28 -8.15 2.98
C PHE A 17 5.92 -7.72 1.66
N ALA A 18 6.01 -8.62 0.66
CA ALA A 18 6.66 -8.33 -0.63
C ALA A 18 5.69 -7.76 -1.69
N ALA A 19 4.54 -7.23 -1.29
CA ALA A 19 3.58 -6.61 -2.21
C ALA A 19 4.13 -5.25 -2.70
N ALA A 20 3.99 -5.04 -4.01
CA ALA A 20 4.69 -4.04 -4.77
C ALA A 20 4.37 -2.61 -4.31
N TYR A 21 5.44 -1.86 -4.04
CA TYR A 21 5.37 -0.44 -3.74
C TYR A 21 5.03 0.34 -5.01
N GLN A 22 3.76 0.36 -5.40
CA GLN A 22 3.32 0.98 -6.64
C GLN A 22 3.30 2.50 -6.49
N GLN A 23 4.20 3.18 -7.20
CA GLN A 23 4.33 4.64 -7.17
C GLN A 23 3.56 5.27 -8.33
N TYR A 24 2.99 6.43 -8.07
CA TYR A 24 2.21 7.18 -9.05
C TYR A 24 2.73 8.60 -9.20
N CYS A 25 2.82 9.07 -10.43
CA CYS A 25 3.17 10.43 -10.78
C CYS A 25 1.91 11.18 -11.21
N LYS A 26 1.56 12.25 -10.50
CA LYS A 26 0.48 13.17 -10.87
C LYS A 26 1.08 14.34 -11.64
N CYS A 27 0.63 14.51 -12.87
CA CYS A 27 0.93 15.65 -13.73
C CYS A 27 -0.25 16.63 -13.64
N GLN A 28 -0.01 17.87 -13.20
CA GLN A 28 -1.03 18.92 -13.16
C GLN A 28 -0.64 20.08 -14.07
N CYS A 29 -1.51 20.42 -15.02
CA CYS A 29 -1.35 21.53 -15.97
C CYS A 29 -2.60 22.41 -15.91
N ALA A 30 -2.42 23.68 -15.53
CA ALA A 30 -3.52 24.63 -15.31
C ALA A 30 -4.63 24.06 -14.40
N SER A 31 -5.77 23.65 -14.96
CA SER A 31 -6.93 23.08 -14.27
C SER A 31 -7.14 21.57 -14.49
N ASN A 32 -6.30 20.91 -15.29
CA ASN A 32 -6.39 19.47 -15.59
C ASN A 32 -5.25 18.70 -14.93
N TYR A 33 -5.52 17.43 -14.63
CA TYR A 33 -4.51 16.52 -14.10
C TYR A 33 -4.72 15.09 -14.58
N THR A 34 -3.62 14.34 -14.68
CA THR A 34 -3.59 12.91 -14.96
C THR A 34 -2.58 12.21 -14.06
N ILE A 35 -2.77 10.91 -13.89
CA ILE A 35 -1.99 10.08 -12.97
C ILE A 35 -1.42 8.91 -13.75
N PHE A 36 -0.10 8.74 -13.68
CA PHE A 36 0.63 7.67 -14.35
C PHE A 36 1.29 6.76 -13.33
N ALA A 37 1.30 5.46 -13.58
CA ALA A 37 2.10 4.53 -12.80
C ALA A 37 3.57 4.68 -13.18
N VAL A 38 4.45 4.75 -12.19
CA VAL A 38 5.90 4.87 -12.38
C VAL A 38 6.62 3.89 -11.48
N ASP A 39 7.74 3.33 -11.96
CA ASP A 39 8.56 2.42 -11.16
C ASP A 39 9.24 3.15 -9.99
N ASN A 40 9.63 4.41 -10.21
CA ASN A 40 10.28 5.25 -9.21
C ASN A 40 9.88 6.72 -9.37
N CYS A 41 9.76 7.45 -8.25
CA CYS A 41 9.48 8.89 -8.24
C CYS A 41 10.57 9.71 -8.94
N GLY A 42 11.79 9.18 -9.05
CA GLY A 42 12.86 9.81 -9.85
C GLY A 42 12.53 9.91 -11.34
N ASN A 43 11.62 9.06 -11.84
CA ASN A 43 11.14 9.11 -13.22
C ASN A 43 10.01 10.14 -13.41
N CYS A 44 9.40 10.61 -12.31
CA CYS A 44 8.38 11.66 -12.34
C CYS A 44 9.07 13.01 -12.58
N THR A 45 9.15 13.41 -13.84
CA THR A 45 9.78 14.67 -14.28
C THR A 45 8.81 15.47 -15.15
N LYS A 46 9.06 16.77 -15.32
CA LYS A 46 8.24 17.62 -16.18
C LYS A 46 8.24 17.12 -17.64
N SER A 47 9.39 16.68 -18.13
CA SER A 47 9.53 16.10 -19.48
C SER A 47 8.77 14.78 -19.65
N PHE A 48 8.72 13.94 -18.61
CA PHE A 48 7.88 12.73 -18.61
C PHE A 48 6.39 13.08 -18.78
N CYS A 49 5.90 14.06 -18.01
CA CYS A 49 4.52 14.55 -18.14
C CYS A 49 4.23 15.15 -19.52
N LEU A 50 5.17 15.90 -20.11
CA LEU A 50 5.01 16.48 -21.46
C LEU A 50 4.96 15.42 -22.55
N THR A 51 5.67 14.30 -22.37
CA THR A 51 5.70 13.22 -23.36
C THR A 51 4.40 12.43 -23.33
N GLU A 52 3.93 12.07 -22.13
CA GLU A 52 2.77 11.18 -21.97
C GLU A 52 1.41 11.94 -21.96
N TYR A 53 1.44 13.23 -21.64
CA TYR A 53 0.28 14.11 -21.59
C TYR A 53 0.41 15.33 -22.54
N ALA A 54 1.07 15.09 -23.68
CA ALA A 54 1.42 16.12 -24.67
C ALA A 54 0.24 16.97 -25.14
N ASN A 55 -0.92 16.34 -25.36
CA ASN A 55 -2.11 17.00 -25.92
C ASN A 55 -2.64 18.17 -25.07
N ILE A 56 -2.53 18.07 -23.74
CA ILE A 56 -3.15 19.04 -22.82
C ILE A 56 -2.12 20.03 -22.27
N CYS A 57 -0.83 19.65 -22.23
CA CYS A 57 0.22 20.48 -21.65
C CYS A 57 1.16 21.14 -22.66
N SER A 58 1.08 20.84 -23.98
CA SER A 58 1.98 21.42 -24.99
C SER A 58 1.80 22.93 -25.21
N GLU A 59 0.64 23.48 -24.84
CA GLU A 59 0.34 24.92 -24.99
C GLU A 59 0.65 25.73 -23.72
N VAL A 60 1.09 25.09 -22.64
CA VAL A 60 1.29 25.73 -21.34
C VAL A 60 2.77 25.80 -20.99
N ALA A 61 3.20 26.95 -20.46
CA ALA A 61 4.58 27.15 -20.06
C ALA A 61 5.00 26.17 -18.95
N GLU A 62 6.23 25.63 -19.06
CA GLU A 62 6.76 24.57 -18.19
C GLU A 62 6.81 24.93 -16.70
N ASP A 63 6.81 26.22 -16.38
CA ASP A 63 6.80 26.79 -15.04
C ASP A 63 5.45 26.57 -14.32
N THR A 64 4.36 26.41 -15.05
CA THR A 64 3.02 26.15 -14.50
C THR A 64 2.72 24.66 -14.26
N ILE A 65 3.60 23.77 -14.73
CA ILE A 65 3.43 22.32 -14.57
C ILE A 65 3.85 21.94 -13.16
N ASN A 66 2.88 21.48 -12.37
CA ASN A 66 3.12 20.95 -11.04
C ASN A 66 3.13 19.42 -11.09
N ILE A 67 4.26 18.82 -10.72
CA ILE A 67 4.39 17.38 -10.60
C ILE A 67 4.37 16.99 -9.13
N SER A 68 3.69 15.89 -8.82
CA SER A 68 3.67 15.35 -7.47
C SER A 68 3.70 13.83 -7.54
N CYS A 69 4.66 13.22 -6.85
CA CYS A 69 4.74 11.77 -6.73
C CYS A 69 4.01 11.34 -5.46
N PHE A 70 3.14 10.35 -5.58
CA PHE A 70 2.42 9.75 -4.46
C PHE A 70 2.67 8.26 -4.45
N GLN A 71 2.81 7.73 -3.24
CA GLN A 71 2.98 6.32 -2.98
C GLN A 71 1.70 5.89 -2.27
N ILE A 72 0.86 5.10 -2.93
CA ILE A 72 -0.46 4.73 -2.39
C ILE A 72 -0.30 3.88 -1.12
N GLU A 73 0.81 3.15 -1.02
CA GLU A 73 1.14 2.39 0.18
C GLU A 73 2.06 3.19 1.10
N SER A 74 1.44 3.97 1.98
CA SER A 74 2.13 4.51 3.16
C SER A 74 2.36 3.37 4.15
N PHE A 75 3.62 3.09 4.51
CA PHE A 75 3.97 2.11 5.54
C PHE A 75 3.20 2.34 6.85
N LYS A 76 2.88 3.61 7.16
CA LYS A 76 2.08 3.96 8.34
C LYS A 76 0.68 3.35 8.27
N ASP A 77 0.02 3.47 7.12
CA ASP A 77 -1.36 3.04 6.96
C ASP A 77 -1.42 1.51 6.87
N GLN A 78 -0.44 0.91 6.21
CA GLN A 78 -0.25 -0.54 6.15
C GLN A 78 -0.04 -1.14 7.55
N PHE A 79 0.86 -0.56 8.35
CA PHE A 79 1.15 -1.04 9.71
C PHE A 79 -0.09 -0.95 10.62
N ILE A 80 -0.85 0.15 10.56
CA ILE A 80 -2.08 0.33 11.34
C ILE A 80 -3.10 -0.76 10.99
N VAL A 81 -3.32 -1.03 9.70
CA VAL A 81 -4.27 -2.05 9.25
C VAL A 81 -3.86 -3.44 9.69
N TYR A 82 -2.60 -3.84 9.49
CA TYR A 82 -2.13 -5.15 9.93
C TYR A 82 -2.16 -5.31 11.44
N GLY A 83 -1.80 -4.27 12.20
CA GLY A 83 -1.89 -4.29 13.67
C GLY A 83 -3.32 -4.53 14.15
N PHE A 84 -4.31 -3.88 13.52
CA PHE A 84 -5.72 -4.11 13.83
C PHE A 84 -6.16 -5.56 13.54
N ILE A 85 -5.82 -6.09 12.36
CA ILE A 85 -6.16 -7.46 11.96
C ILE A 85 -5.58 -8.48 12.95
N VAL A 86 -4.29 -8.36 13.27
CA VAL A 86 -3.61 -9.26 14.22
C VAL A 86 -4.27 -9.19 15.61
N THR A 87 -4.63 -7.99 16.05
CA THR A 87 -5.29 -7.78 17.35
C THR A 87 -6.65 -8.47 17.39
N VAL A 88 -7.48 -8.26 16.37
CA VAL A 88 -8.81 -8.89 16.30
C VAL A 88 -8.71 -10.41 16.21
N ILE A 89 -7.82 -10.94 15.37
CA ILE A 89 -7.57 -12.40 15.28
C ILE A 89 -7.11 -12.94 16.64
N GLY A 90 -6.20 -12.24 17.33
CA GLY A 90 -5.74 -12.62 18.66
C GLY A 90 -6.88 -12.71 19.68
N LEU A 91 -7.76 -11.70 19.70
CA LEU A 91 -8.94 -11.67 20.56
C LEU A 91 -9.93 -12.80 20.24
N LEU A 92 -10.18 -13.07 18.97
CA LEU A 92 -11.07 -14.16 18.54
C LEU A 92 -10.51 -15.54 18.95
N VAL A 93 -9.20 -15.76 18.76
CA VAL A 93 -8.54 -17.00 19.20
C VAL A 93 -8.60 -17.15 20.71
N TYR A 94 -8.39 -16.07 21.46
CA TYR A 94 -8.51 -16.07 22.92
C TYR A 94 -9.93 -16.43 23.37
N ALA A 95 -10.95 -15.82 22.76
CA ALA A 95 -12.36 -16.09 23.07
C ALA A 95 -12.73 -17.55 22.76
N VAL A 96 -12.34 -18.09 21.61
CA VAL A 96 -12.61 -19.49 21.24
C VAL A 96 -11.93 -20.47 22.20
N LYS A 97 -10.69 -20.20 22.61
CA LYS A 97 -9.99 -21.05 23.59
C LYS A 97 -10.58 -20.92 25.00
N GLY A 98 -10.94 -19.70 25.41
CA GLY A 98 -11.57 -19.43 26.69
C GLY A 98 -12.97 -20.06 26.79
N HIS A 99 -13.74 -20.04 25.71
CA HIS A 99 -15.04 -20.71 25.63
C HIS A 99 -14.90 -22.21 25.84
N ARG A 100 -13.93 -22.86 25.18
CA ARG A 100 -13.65 -24.29 25.40
C ARG A 100 -13.16 -24.61 26.80
N VAL A 101 -12.53 -23.67 27.50
CA VAL A 101 -12.15 -23.84 28.92
C VAL A 101 -13.38 -23.79 29.83
N LEU A 102 -14.33 -22.89 29.58
CA LEU A 102 -15.57 -22.81 30.35
C LEU A 102 -16.51 -23.99 30.07
N ASP A 103 -16.52 -24.52 28.85
CA ASP A 103 -17.27 -25.74 28.50
C ASP A 103 -16.69 -27.01 29.16
N ASN A 104 -15.40 -27.01 29.52
CA ASN A 104 -14.73 -28.16 30.17
C ASN A 104 -14.79 -28.09 31.70
N LEU A 105 -15.37 -27.02 32.26
CA LEU A 105 -15.61 -26.80 33.69
C LEU A 105 -17.10 -26.89 34.07
N ARG A 106 -17.98 -27.15 33.10
CA ARG A 106 -19.39 -27.52 33.28
C ARG A 106 -19.55 -29.00 32.99
#